data_AF-A0A820D8R0-F1
#
_entry.id   AF-A0A820D8R0-F1
#
_cell.length_a   1.000
_cell.length_b   1.000
_cell.length_c   1.000
_cell.angle_alpha   90.00
_cell.angle_beta   90.00
_cell.angle_gamma   90.00
#
_symmetry.space_group_name_H-M   'P 1'
#
loop_
_entity.id
_entity.type
_entity.pdbx_description
1 polymer ?
#
loop_
_entity_poly.entity_id
_entity_poly.type
_entity_poly.pdbx_seq_one_letter_code
_entity_poly.pdbx_strand_id
1 'polypeptide(L)'
;QIIRQAVIAASDAISDELQIEMKRLLPVFLSYQWGTQVAVTILKGHLEEAGYACWMDTRQMGGGDKRFAKIDAGIRGAKVVLCCTTEVYAQSDNCSREVHLCVSTGKPLIPL
;
A
#
# COMPACT_ATOMS: atom_id res chain seq x y z
N GLN A 1 22.89 6.17 -13.75
CA GLN A 1 23.75 5.18 -13.04
C GLN A 1 24.09 5.60 -11.60
N ILE A 2 24.28 6.88 -11.28
CA ILE A 2 24.68 7.34 -9.93
C ILE A 2 23.59 7.13 -8.87
N ILE A 3 22.33 7.49 -9.15
CA ILE A 3 21.21 7.35 -8.19
C ILE A 3 21.00 5.89 -7.78
N ARG A 4 21.03 4.96 -8.76
CA ARG A 4 20.87 3.52 -8.50
C ARG A 4 21.96 2.97 -7.58
N GLN A 5 23.18 3.48 -7.72
CA GLN A 5 24.31 3.05 -6.90
C GLN A 5 24.27 3.64 -5.50
N ALA A 6 23.79 4.88 -5.36
CA ALA A 6 23.54 5.47 -4.06
C ALA A 6 22.43 4.71 -3.30
N VAL A 7 21.37 4.28 -4.00
CA VAL A 7 20.28 3.48 -3.41
C VAL A 7 20.76 2.09 -2.99
N ILE A 8 21.58 1.41 -3.80
CA ILE A 8 22.15 0.09 -3.44
C ILE A 8 23.12 0.21 -2.26
N ALA A 9 24.01 1.20 -2.27
CA ALA A 9 24.94 1.43 -1.16
C ALA A 9 24.21 1.81 0.14
N ALA A 10 23.11 2.56 0.05
CA ALA A 10 22.23 2.81 1.18
C ALA A 10 21.55 1.53 1.66
N SER A 11 21.06 0.68 0.75
CA SER A 11 20.45 -0.61 1.08
C SER A 11 21.40 -1.54 1.85
N ASP A 12 22.69 -1.57 1.49
CA ASP A 12 23.71 -2.39 2.15
C ASP A 12 24.17 -1.80 3.50
N ALA A 13 23.94 -0.51 3.74
CA ALA A 13 24.29 0.18 4.98
C ALA A 13 23.15 0.20 6.02
N ILE A 14 21.95 -0.27 5.66
CA ILE A 14 20.82 -0.39 6.60
C ILE A 14 21.11 -1.56 7.54
N SER A 15 21.29 -1.28 8.83
CA SER A 15 21.44 -2.33 9.84
C SER A 15 20.19 -3.21 9.89
N ASP A 16 20.36 -4.50 10.20
CA ASP A 16 19.26 -5.44 10.35
C ASP A 16 18.20 -4.96 11.36
N GLU A 17 18.61 -4.19 12.37
CA GLU A 17 17.74 -3.56 13.36
C GLU A 17 16.75 -2.56 12.76
N LEU A 18 17.20 -1.74 11.80
CA LEU A 18 16.35 -0.79 11.06
C LEU A 18 15.36 -1.51 10.14
N GLN A 19 15.77 -2.60 9.48
CA GLN A 19 14.83 -3.41 8.70
C GLN A 19 13.78 -4.08 9.58
N ILE A 20 14.15 -4.57 10.78
CA ILE A 20 13.23 -5.13 11.77
C ILE A 20 12.28 -4.05 12.30
N GLU A 21 12.74 -2.82 12.49
CA GLU A 21 11.92 -1.69 12.91
C GLU A 21 10.92 -1.27 11.81
N MET A 22 11.36 -1.20 10.55
CA MET A 22 10.47 -0.95 9.40
C MET A 22 9.41 -2.03 9.23
N LYS A 23 9.74 -3.31 9.47
CA LYS A 23 8.75 -4.41 9.50
C LYS A 23 7.76 -4.30 10.67
N ARG A 24 8.09 -3.56 11.73
CA ARG A 24 7.22 -3.30 12.89
C ARG A 24 6.34 -2.06 12.70
N LEU A 25 6.63 -1.20 11.71
CA LEU A 25 5.77 -0.06 11.38
C LEU A 25 4.49 -0.55 10.68
N LEU A 26 3.35 0.00 11.10
CA LEU A 26 2.07 -0.27 10.45
C LEU A 26 2.14 0.24 8.99
N PRO A 27 1.77 -0.59 8.00
CA PRO A 27 1.95 -0.23 6.60
C PRO A 27 0.99 0.88 6.15
N VAL A 28 1.36 1.56 5.08
CA VAL A 28 0.47 2.39 4.27
C VAL A 28 -0.35 1.48 3.36
N PHE A 29 -1.67 1.55 3.44
CA PHE A 29 -2.54 0.80 2.53
C PHE A 29 -2.76 1.59 1.25
N LEU A 30 -2.46 0.99 0.10
CA LEU A 30 -2.73 1.58 -1.21
C LEU A 30 -4.05 1.02 -1.75
N SER A 31 -5.10 1.84 -1.67
CA SER A 31 -6.39 1.54 -2.28
C SER A 31 -6.40 2.09 -3.71
N TYR A 32 -6.65 1.22 -4.68
CA TYR A 32 -6.59 1.58 -6.09
C TYR A 32 -7.46 0.66 -6.95
N GLN A 33 -7.77 1.11 -8.16
CA GLN A 33 -8.50 0.31 -9.14
C GLN A 33 -7.53 -0.61 -9.88
N TRP A 34 -7.89 -1.89 -10.07
CA TRP A 34 -6.96 -2.91 -10.61
C TRP A 34 -6.28 -2.58 -11.94
N GLY A 35 -6.91 -1.81 -12.81
CA GLY A 35 -6.33 -1.33 -14.08
C GLY A 35 -5.21 -0.29 -13.90
N THR A 36 -5.11 0.36 -12.73
CA THR A 36 -4.05 1.35 -12.42
C THR A 36 -2.88 0.74 -11.64
N GLN A 37 -2.81 -0.60 -11.53
CA GLN A 37 -1.78 -1.32 -10.76
C GLN A 37 -0.34 -0.90 -11.09
N VAL A 38 -0.06 -0.63 -12.37
CA VAL A 38 1.30 -0.24 -12.81
C VAL A 38 1.71 1.08 -12.15
N ALA A 39 0.86 2.11 -12.21
CA ALA A 39 1.16 3.42 -11.61
C ALA A 39 1.30 3.33 -10.08
N VAL A 40 0.43 2.54 -9.44
CA VAL A 40 0.43 2.38 -7.98
C VAL A 40 1.63 1.56 -7.50
N THR A 41 2.14 0.64 -8.33
CA THR A 41 3.38 -0.09 -8.03
C THR A 41 4.59 0.85 -8.05
N ILE A 42 4.61 1.86 -8.94
CA ILE A 42 5.66 2.88 -8.95
C ILE A 42 5.58 3.74 -7.69
N LEU A 43 4.37 4.20 -7.32
CA LEU A 43 4.15 4.92 -6.07
C LEU A 43 4.61 4.11 -4.85
N LYS A 44 4.26 2.82 -4.80
CA LYS A 44 4.72 1.89 -3.76
C LYS A 44 6.24 1.87 -3.67
N GLY A 45 6.94 1.77 -4.80
CA GLY A 45 8.40 1.79 -4.85
C GLY A 45 8.98 3.05 -4.22
N HIS A 46 8.47 4.23 -4.57
CA HIS A 46 8.92 5.48 -3.97
C HIS A 46 8.62 5.61 -2.47
N LEU A 47 7.46 5.11 -2.02
CA LEU A 47 7.13 5.10 -0.59
C LEU A 47 8.06 4.16 0.19
N GLU A 48 8.35 2.98 -0.36
CA GLU A 48 9.27 2.01 0.26
C GLU A 48 10.72 2.52 0.26
N GLU A 49 11.17 3.17 -0.81
CA GLU A 49 12.46 3.87 -0.88
C GLU A 49 12.57 4.99 0.17
N ALA A 50 11.44 5.65 0.48
CA ALA A 50 11.36 6.67 1.53
C ALA A 50 11.20 6.09 2.95
N GLY A 51 11.19 4.76 3.12
CA GLY A 51 11.13 4.11 4.42
C GLY A 51 9.73 3.73 4.90
N TYR A 52 8.70 3.81 4.05
CA TYR A 52 7.33 3.43 4.41
C TYR A 52 7.02 2.00 3.97
N ALA A 53 6.69 1.14 4.93
CA ALA A 53 6.11 -0.17 4.61
C ALA A 53 4.76 0.04 3.90
N CYS A 54 4.51 -0.70 2.82
CA CYS A 54 3.30 -0.56 2.01
C CYS A 54 2.55 -1.88 1.88
N TRP A 55 1.22 -1.80 1.84
CA TRP A 55 0.32 -2.90 1.54
C TRP A 55 -0.50 -2.55 0.31
N MET A 56 -0.58 -3.46 -0.66
CA MET A 56 -1.47 -3.33 -1.80
C MET A 56 -1.97 -4.72 -2.23
N ASP A 57 -3.19 -4.77 -2.75
CA ASP A 57 -3.72 -6.01 -3.34
C ASP A 57 -2.87 -6.38 -4.57
N THR A 58 -2.32 -7.59 -4.62
CA THR A 58 -1.55 -8.09 -5.77
C THR A 58 -2.15 -9.41 -6.26
N ARG A 59 -1.94 -9.74 -7.54
CA ARG A 59 -2.61 -10.87 -8.22
C ARG A 59 -2.44 -12.25 -7.54
N GLN A 60 -1.56 -12.39 -6.55
CA GLN A 60 -1.36 -13.63 -5.78
C GLN A 60 -2.41 -13.86 -4.67
N MET A 61 -3.37 -12.95 -4.49
CA MET A 61 -4.43 -13.11 -3.49
C MET A 61 -5.56 -13.98 -4.06
N GLY A 62 -5.60 -15.26 -3.67
CA GLY A 62 -6.60 -16.24 -4.14
C GLY A 62 -8.07 -15.75 -4.06
N GLY A 63 -8.92 -16.29 -4.93
CA GLY A 63 -10.23 -15.72 -5.27
C GLY A 63 -11.23 -15.49 -4.13
N GLY A 64 -12.11 -14.50 -4.35
CA GLY A 64 -13.34 -14.23 -3.60
C GLY A 64 -13.14 -13.92 -2.11
N ASP A 65 -13.64 -14.82 -1.26
CA ASP A 65 -13.72 -14.60 0.19
C ASP A 65 -12.36 -14.47 0.86
N LYS A 66 -11.36 -15.22 0.40
CA LYS A 66 -9.99 -15.12 0.92
C LYS A 66 -9.35 -13.77 0.59
N ARG A 67 -9.74 -13.15 -0.52
CA ARG A 67 -9.25 -11.83 -0.92
C ARG A 67 -9.88 -10.74 -0.06
N PHE A 68 -11.19 -10.78 0.17
CA PHE A 68 -11.87 -9.79 1.01
C PHE A 68 -11.39 -9.80 2.46
N ALA A 69 -11.20 -10.98 3.05
CA ALA A 69 -10.65 -11.08 4.41
C ALA A 69 -9.26 -10.47 4.54
N LYS A 70 -8.39 -10.66 3.52
CA LYS A 70 -7.05 -10.06 3.53
C LYS A 70 -7.06 -8.55 3.30
N ILE A 71 -7.98 -8.04 2.48
CA ILE A 71 -8.18 -6.60 2.30
C ILE A 71 -8.64 -5.96 3.62
N ASP A 72 -9.63 -6.57 4.30
CA ASP A 72 -10.11 -6.07 5.60
C ASP A 72 -8.98 -6.06 6.64
N ALA A 73 -8.23 -7.16 6.75
CA ALA A 73 -7.06 -7.22 7.62
C ALA A 73 -5.99 -6.17 7.25
N GLY A 74 -5.74 -5.95 5.95
CA GLY A 74 -4.82 -4.94 5.45
C GLY A 74 -5.24 -3.52 5.86
N ILE A 75 -6.51 -3.16 5.67
CA ILE A 75 -7.03 -1.83 6.03
C ILE A 75 -6.97 -1.63 7.55
N ARG A 76 -7.40 -2.61 8.34
CA ARG A 76 -7.37 -2.52 9.81
C ARG A 76 -5.96 -2.41 10.35
N GLY A 77 -5.02 -3.16 9.78
CA GLY A 77 -3.60 -3.16 10.14
C GLY A 77 -2.83 -1.95 9.63
N ALA A 78 -3.38 -1.15 8.71
CA ALA A 78 -2.69 0.00 8.16
C ALA A 78 -2.62 1.17 9.14
N LYS A 79 -1.61 2.02 8.96
CA LYS A 79 -1.53 3.33 9.65
C LYS A 79 -2.48 4.35 9.00
N VAL A 80 -2.49 4.35 7.67
CA VAL A 80 -3.23 5.29 6.81
C VAL A 80 -3.57 4.57 5.51
N VAL A 81 -4.68 4.97 4.88
CA VAL A 81 -5.07 4.51 3.55
C VAL A 81 -4.88 5.64 2.53
N LEU A 82 -4.09 5.38 1.51
CA LEU A 82 -3.98 6.25 0.33
C LEU A 82 -4.99 5.77 -0.73
N CYS A 83 -5.92 6.64 -1.08
CA CYS A 83 -6.91 6.40 -2.12
C CYS A 83 -6.38 6.99 -3.43
N CYS A 84 -5.93 6.13 -4.34
CA CYS A 84 -5.42 6.55 -5.65
C CYS A 84 -6.60 6.87 -6.57
N THR A 85 -7.11 8.10 -6.48
CA THR A 85 -8.39 8.47 -7.08
C THR A 85 -8.25 8.68 -8.58
N THR A 86 -9.12 8.00 -9.33
CA THR A 86 -9.30 8.13 -10.77
C THR A 86 -10.78 8.02 -11.07
N GLU A 87 -11.23 8.38 -12.28
CA GLU A 87 -12.63 8.24 -12.65
C GLU A 87 -13.13 6.79 -12.48
N VAL A 88 -12.32 5.82 -12.91
CA VAL A 88 -12.64 4.38 -12.77
C VAL A 88 -12.56 3.88 -11.32
N TYR A 89 -11.78 4.54 -10.46
CA TYR A 89 -11.75 4.23 -9.03
C TYR A 89 -13.06 4.63 -8.35
N ALA A 90 -13.56 5.83 -8.65
CA ALA A 90 -14.82 6.34 -8.10
C ALA A 90 -16.03 5.51 -8.51
N GLN A 91 -15.96 4.82 -9.66
CA GLN A 91 -17.02 3.94 -10.16
C GLN A 91 -16.87 2.48 -9.72
N SER A 92 -15.83 2.13 -8.95
CA SER A 92 -15.57 0.74 -8.57
C SER A 92 -16.24 0.37 -7.24
N ASP A 93 -17.07 -0.68 -7.27
CA ASP A 93 -17.68 -1.25 -6.05
C ASP A 93 -16.65 -1.77 -5.04
N ASN A 94 -15.52 -2.29 -5.53
CA ASN A 94 -14.44 -2.77 -4.66
C ASN A 94 -13.83 -1.58 -3.90
N CYS A 95 -13.44 -0.53 -4.62
CA CYS A 95 -12.84 0.67 -4.04
C CYS A 95 -13.82 1.38 -3.11
N SER A 96 -15.10 1.46 -3.48
CA SER A 96 -16.15 2.03 -2.64
C SER A 96 -16.31 1.27 -1.32
N ARG A 97 -16.23 -0.07 -1.33
CA ARG A 97 -16.26 -0.88 -0.11
C ARG A 97 -15.03 -0.66 0.77
N GLU A 98 -13.85 -0.53 0.18
CA GLU A 98 -12.62 -0.22 0.91
C GLU A 98 -12.71 1.15 1.60
N VAL A 99 -13.19 2.19 0.91
CA VAL A 99 -13.40 3.53 1.48
C VAL A 99 -14.41 3.48 2.62
N HIS A 100 -15.55 2.80 2.44
CA HIS A 100 -16.52 2.62 3.51
C HIS A 100 -15.93 1.92 4.73
N LEU A 101 -15.11 0.88 4.52
CA LEU A 101 -14.43 0.19 5.62
C LEU A 101 -13.45 1.12 6.34
N CYS A 102 -12.70 1.96 5.62
CA CYS A 102 -11.80 2.94 6.22
C CYS A 102 -12.57 3.91 7.12
N VAL A 103 -13.68 4.46 6.61
CA VAL A 103 -14.54 5.38 7.36
C VAL A 103 -15.14 4.68 8.58
N SER A 104 -15.69 3.47 8.43
CA SER A 104 -16.32 2.75 9.54
C SER A 104 -15.34 2.30 10.62
N THR A 105 -14.05 2.14 10.27
CA THR A 105 -12.99 1.76 11.22
C THR A 105 -12.20 2.96 11.75
N GLY A 106 -12.57 4.18 11.36
CA GLY A 106 -11.86 5.41 11.78
C GLY A 106 -10.44 5.49 11.23
N LYS A 107 -10.14 4.81 10.12
CA LYS A 107 -8.81 4.80 9.53
C LYS A 107 -8.57 6.13 8.78
N PRO A 108 -7.45 6.84 9.04
CA PRO A 108 -7.11 8.03 8.29
C PRO A 108 -6.99 7.71 6.79
N LEU A 109 -7.57 8.58 5.97
CA LEU A 109 -7.62 8.44 4.52
C LEU A 109 -7.07 9.70 3.85
N ILE A 110 -6.21 9.52 2.85
CA ILE A 110 -5.66 10.61 2.04
C ILE A 110 -5.99 10.32 0.57
N PRO A 111 -6.80 11.15 -0.10
CA PRO A 111 -7.00 11.05 -1.54
C PRO A 111 -5.79 11.58 -2.30
N LEU A 112 -5.37 10.87 -3.35
CA LEU A 112 -4.32 11.22 -4.30
C LEU A 112 -4.89 11.48 -5.69
#